data_AF-A0A284QWH6-F1
#
_entry.id   AF-A0A284QWH6-F1
#
_cell.length_a   1.000
_cell.length_b   1.000
_cell.length_c   1.000
_cell.angle_alpha   90.00
_cell.angle_beta   90.00
_cell.angle_gamma   90.00
#
_symmetry.space_group_name_H-M   'P 1'
#
loop_
_entity.id
_entity.type
_entity.pdbx_description
1 polymer ?
#
loop_
_entity_poly.entity_id
_entity_poly.type
_entity_poly.pdbx_seq_one_letter_code
_entity_poly.pdbx_strand_id
1 'polypeptide(L)'
;MGGHLVLWDLKLVIEFPPGSCILLPSALLEHSNLPIQDGEHRSSFVMYSAAGLFRWVENDMMSDAEFLSTAKDEALRAWHGRCAALLLRNLELFPIWEELVQRRAEELHNIQSKP
;
A
#
# COMPACT_ATOMS: atom_id res chain seq x y z
N MET A 1 19.11 8.77 18.99
CA MET A 1 18.32 9.25 17.84
C MET A 1 18.59 8.32 16.67
N GLY A 2 17.56 7.61 16.23
CA GLY A 2 17.63 6.57 15.22
C GLY A 2 16.22 6.04 14.93
N GLY A 3 16.06 5.02 14.09
CA GLY A 3 14.76 4.36 13.89
C GLY A 3 13.70 5.20 13.17
N HIS A 4 14.13 6.18 12.37
CA HIS A 4 13.21 6.97 11.53
C HIS A 4 13.01 6.30 10.18
N LEU A 5 11.85 6.53 9.56
CA LEU A 5 11.56 6.22 8.17
C LEU A 5 11.78 7.48 7.34
N VAL A 6 12.60 7.37 6.29
CA VAL A 6 12.83 8.45 5.32
C VAL A 6 12.01 8.15 4.08
N LEU A 7 11.20 9.13 3.64
CA LEU A 7 10.47 9.11 2.37
C LEU A 7 11.08 10.19 1.46
N TRP A 8 11.96 9.79 0.56
CA TRP A 8 12.83 10.70 -0.19
C TRP A 8 12.05 11.60 -1.16
N ASP A 9 11.15 11.02 -1.94
CA ASP A 9 10.33 11.77 -2.92
C ASP A 9 9.45 12.84 -2.26
N LEU A 10 9.01 12.57 -1.04
CA LEU A 10 8.17 13.49 -0.26
C LEU A 10 8.99 14.47 0.58
N LYS A 11 10.30 14.29 0.67
CA LYS A 11 11.21 15.05 1.57
C LYS A 11 10.74 15.01 3.03
N LEU A 12 10.25 13.84 3.46
CA LEU A 12 9.77 13.61 4.82
C LEU A 12 10.68 12.66 5.59
N VAL A 13 10.92 12.99 6.85
CA VAL A 13 11.56 12.10 7.83
C VAL A 13 10.56 11.90 8.97
N ILE A 14 10.15 10.66 9.18
CA ILE A 14 9.10 10.29 10.12
C ILE A 14 9.74 9.50 11.25
N GLU A 15 9.58 9.97 12.48
CA GLU A 15 9.94 9.18 13.66
C GLU A 15 9.05 7.93 13.72
N PHE A 16 9.66 6.75 13.83
CA PHE A 16 8.94 5.47 13.77
C PHE A 16 9.19 4.63 15.03
N PRO A 17 8.55 4.99 16.16
CA PRO A 17 8.79 4.35 17.45
C PRO A 17 8.30 2.89 17.50
N PRO A 18 8.71 2.11 18.51
CA PRO A 18 8.23 0.75 18.71
C PRO A 18 6.70 0.70 18.81
N GLY A 19 6.08 -0.27 18.12
CA GLY A 19 4.62 -0.42 18.08
C GLY A 19 3.91 0.47 17.04
N SER A 20 4.64 1.34 16.33
CA SER A 20 4.08 2.08 15.21
C SER A 20 3.83 1.20 13.99
N CYS A 21 2.81 1.58 13.22
CA CYS A 21 2.45 0.98 11.96
C CYS A 21 2.20 2.10 10.95
N ILE A 22 2.58 1.88 9.69
CA ILE A 22 2.24 2.77 8.58
C ILE A 22 1.76 1.94 7.40
N LEU A 23 0.75 2.46 6.72
CA LEU A 23 0.33 1.99 5.42
C LEU A 23 1.00 2.88 4.37
N LEU A 24 1.91 2.33 3.58
CA LEU A 24 2.74 3.08 2.62
C LEU A 24 2.61 2.44 1.23
N PRO A 25 2.41 3.23 0.15
CA PRO A 25 2.58 2.74 -1.21
C PRO A 25 4.10 2.58 -1.51
N SER A 26 4.70 1.55 -0.94
CA SER A 26 6.15 1.31 -0.91
C SER A 26 6.78 1.19 -2.31
N ALA A 27 6.03 0.71 -3.31
CA ALA A 27 6.49 0.62 -4.70
C ALA A 27 6.53 1.97 -5.44
N LEU A 28 5.90 3.01 -4.88
CA LEU A 28 5.81 4.35 -5.47
C LEU A 28 6.82 5.34 -4.91
N LEU A 29 7.35 5.05 -3.71
CA LEU A 29 8.14 6.00 -2.94
C LEU A 29 9.49 5.40 -2.62
N GLU A 30 10.56 6.09 -2.98
CA GLU A 30 11.88 5.74 -2.50
C GLU A 30 11.93 5.99 -0.98
N HIS A 31 12.27 4.95 -0.23
CA HIS A 31 12.26 5.01 1.23
C HIS A 31 13.39 4.18 1.84
N SER A 32 13.80 4.57 3.05
CA SER A 32 14.85 3.89 3.80
C SER A 32 14.65 4.05 5.31
N ASN A 33 15.32 3.21 6.10
CA ASN A 33 15.34 3.34 7.55
C ASN A 33 16.66 3.96 8.01
N LEU A 34 16.60 4.94 8.92
CA LEU A 34 17.79 5.41 9.60
C LEU A 34 18.32 4.35 10.58
N PRO A 35 19.64 4.24 10.76
CA PRO A 35 20.23 3.34 11.74
C PRO A 35 19.75 3.66 13.15
N ILE A 36 19.75 2.64 14.01
CA ILE A 36 19.56 2.79 15.46
C ILE A 36 20.92 2.99 16.14
N GLN A 37 20.92 3.34 17.43
CA GLN A 37 22.17 3.55 18.17
C GLN A 37 22.83 2.22 18.52
N ASP A 38 24.13 2.29 18.84
CA ASP A 38 24.90 1.14 19.30
C ASP A 38 24.25 0.52 20.55
N GLY A 39 24.05 -0.80 20.51
CA GLY A 39 23.42 -1.55 21.60
C GLY A 39 21.87 -1.56 21.57
N GLU A 40 21.23 -0.82 20.67
CA GLU A 40 19.78 -0.90 20.48
C GLU A 40 19.39 -2.09 19.56
N HIS A 41 18.14 -2.54 19.68
CA HIS A 41 17.55 -3.55 18.81
C HIS A 41 16.25 -3.04 18.20
N ARG A 42 16.06 -3.30 16.90
CA ARG A 42 14.82 -2.99 16.18
C ARG A 42 14.38 -4.20 15.37
N SER A 43 13.13 -4.59 15.56
CA SER A 43 12.45 -5.60 14.76
C SER A 43 11.25 -4.97 14.08
N SER A 44 11.03 -5.31 12.82
CA SER A 44 9.83 -4.95 12.07
C SER A 44 9.35 -6.15 11.27
N PHE A 45 8.07 -6.14 10.91
CA PHE A 45 7.51 -7.02 9.91
C PHE A 45 6.82 -6.16 8.86
N VAL A 46 6.81 -6.65 7.62
CA VAL A 46 6.18 -5.96 6.50
C VAL A 46 5.13 -6.90 5.91
N MET A 47 3.93 -6.38 5.72
CA MET A 47 2.88 -7.04 4.95
C MET A 47 2.75 -6.32 3.63
N TYR A 48 2.81 -7.06 2.54
CA TYR A 48 2.64 -6.51 1.20
C TYR A 48 1.83 -7.49 0.34
N SER A 49 1.15 -6.96 -0.67
CA SER A 49 0.55 -7.76 -1.74
C SER A 49 1.28 -7.45 -3.04
N ALA A 50 1.71 -8.49 -3.74
CA ALA A 50 2.41 -8.34 -5.01
C ALA A 50 1.42 -7.88 -6.10
N ALA A 51 1.81 -6.88 -6.89
CA ALA A 51 1.02 -6.36 -8.01
C ALA A 51 0.59 -7.46 -9.01
N GLY A 52 1.40 -8.50 -9.17
CA GLY A 52 1.10 -9.64 -10.03
C GLY A 52 -0.10 -10.47 -9.58
N LEU A 53 -0.42 -10.52 -8.28
CA LEU A 53 -1.59 -11.25 -7.79
C LEU A 53 -2.89 -10.59 -8.25
N PHE A 54 -2.95 -9.26 -8.27
CA PHE A 54 -4.11 -8.53 -8.79
C PHE A 54 -4.29 -8.77 -10.28
N ARG A 55 -3.19 -8.71 -11.06
CA ARG A 55 -3.24 -9.03 -12.49
C ARG A 55 -3.66 -10.47 -12.76
N TRP A 56 -3.18 -11.42 -11.97
CA TRP A 56 -3.59 -12.82 -12.08
C TRP A 56 -5.11 -12.99 -11.90
N VAL A 57 -5.71 -12.32 -10.91
CA VAL A 57 -7.17 -12.31 -10.73
C VAL A 57 -7.88 -11.65 -11.93
N GLU A 58 -7.36 -10.53 -12.43
CA GLU A 58 -7.92 -9.83 -13.61
C GLU A 58 -7.74 -10.58 -14.92
N ASN A 59 -6.79 -11.49 -14.98
CA ASN A 59 -6.54 -12.39 -16.09
C ASN A 59 -7.31 -13.72 -15.92
N ASP A 60 -8.40 -13.74 -15.15
CA ASP A 60 -9.20 -14.94 -14.90
C ASP A 60 -8.37 -16.12 -14.35
N MET A 61 -7.49 -15.82 -13.39
CA MET A 61 -6.60 -16.79 -12.74
C MET A 61 -5.50 -17.35 -13.67
N MET A 62 -5.08 -16.57 -14.66
CA MET A 62 -3.96 -16.88 -15.54
C MET A 62 -2.76 -15.99 -15.27
N SER A 63 -1.55 -16.54 -15.45
CA SER A 63 -0.34 -15.73 -15.47
C SER A 63 -0.39 -14.71 -16.61
N ASP A 64 0.39 -13.63 -16.48
CA ASP A 64 0.52 -12.65 -17.57
C ASP A 64 0.96 -13.33 -18.88
N ALA A 65 1.85 -14.32 -18.81
CA ALA A 65 2.30 -15.07 -19.99
C ALA A 65 1.17 -15.88 -20.65
N GLU A 66 0.37 -16.60 -19.86
CA GLU A 66 -0.76 -17.39 -20.36
C GLU A 66 -1.83 -16.50 -20.99
N PHE A 67 -2.21 -15.41 -20.32
CA PHE A 67 -3.16 -14.43 -20.84
C PHE A 67 -2.67 -13.84 -22.17
N LEU A 68 -1.42 -13.35 -22.21
CA LEU A 68 -0.85 -12.73 -23.40
C LEU A 68 -0.73 -13.69 -24.58
N SER A 69 -0.60 -15.00 -24.34
CA SER A 69 -0.52 -16.01 -25.41
C SER A 69 -1.83 -16.22 -26.17
N THR A 70 -2.97 -15.88 -25.55
CA THR A 70 -4.32 -16.12 -26.11
C THR A 70 -5.10 -14.83 -26.37
N ALA A 71 -4.65 -13.70 -25.83
CA ALA A 71 -5.31 -12.42 -25.93
C ALA A 71 -5.34 -11.89 -27.38
N LYS A 72 -6.51 -11.38 -27.78
CA LYS A 72 -6.71 -10.66 -29.06
C LYS A 72 -6.41 -9.17 -28.89
N ASP A 73 -6.28 -8.44 -30.00
CA ASP A 73 -5.90 -7.02 -30.03
C ASP A 73 -6.68 -6.12 -29.05
N GLU A 74 -7.99 -6.31 -28.93
CA GLU A 74 -8.81 -5.54 -28.00
C GLU A 74 -8.49 -5.86 -26.53
N ALA A 75 -8.37 -7.15 -26.20
CA ALA A 75 -8.00 -7.61 -24.86
C ALA A 75 -6.57 -7.18 -24.48
N LEU A 76 -5.63 -7.18 -25.44
CA LEU A 76 -4.26 -6.69 -25.25
C LEU A 76 -4.23 -5.19 -24.95
N ARG A 77 -4.99 -4.38 -25.70
CA ARG A 77 -5.11 -2.93 -25.42
C ARG A 77 -5.69 -2.68 -24.03
N ALA A 78 -6.76 -3.40 -23.67
CA ALA A 78 -7.35 -3.31 -22.35
C ALA A 78 -6.37 -3.73 -21.25
N TRP A 79 -5.60 -4.81 -21.46
CA TRP A 79 -4.60 -5.29 -20.50
C TRP A 79 -3.47 -4.28 -20.28
N HIS A 80 -2.92 -3.67 -21.34
CA HIS A 80 -1.95 -2.59 -21.22
C HIS A 80 -2.51 -1.39 -20.44
N GLY A 81 -3.76 -1.01 -20.72
CA GLY A 81 -4.44 0.06 -19.98
C GLY A 81 -4.57 -0.24 -18.48
N ARG A 82 -4.99 -1.47 -18.13
CA ARG A 82 -5.07 -1.91 -16.72
C ARG A 82 -3.71 -1.92 -16.04
N CYS A 83 -2.68 -2.45 -16.70
CA CYS A 83 -1.32 -2.48 -16.16
C CYS A 83 -0.78 -1.07 -15.90
N ALA A 84 -1.01 -0.13 -16.81
CA ALA A 84 -0.61 1.27 -16.65
C ALA A 84 -1.36 1.97 -15.51
N ALA A 85 -2.64 1.64 -15.30
CA ALA A 85 -3.49 2.24 -14.27
C ALA A 85 -3.37 1.58 -12.89
N LEU A 86 -2.79 0.37 -12.79
CA LEU A 86 -2.78 -0.46 -11.58
C LEU A 86 -2.25 0.29 -10.35
N LEU A 87 -1.21 1.09 -10.56
CA LEU A 87 -0.56 1.92 -9.54
C LEU A 87 -1.52 2.94 -8.92
N LEU A 88 -2.24 3.68 -9.78
CA LEU A 88 -3.19 4.72 -9.37
C LEU A 88 -4.43 4.09 -8.73
N ARG A 89 -4.95 3.01 -9.31
CA ARG A 89 -6.06 2.26 -8.72
C ARG A 89 -5.71 1.70 -7.34
N ASN A 90 -4.47 1.24 -7.16
CA ASN A 90 -4.03 0.76 -5.84
C ASN A 90 -3.98 1.89 -4.81
N LEU A 91 -3.71 3.14 -5.21
CA LEU A 91 -3.79 4.29 -4.29
C LEU A 91 -5.22 4.52 -3.80
N GLU A 92 -6.23 4.29 -4.64
CA GLU A 92 -7.65 4.41 -4.26
C GLU A 92 -8.06 3.38 -3.19
N LEU A 93 -7.29 2.29 -3.01
CA LEU A 93 -7.51 1.31 -1.94
C LEU A 93 -7.01 1.83 -0.58
N PHE A 94 -6.20 2.88 -0.55
CA PHE A 94 -5.73 3.47 0.69
C PHE A 94 -6.82 4.39 1.24
N PRO A 95 -7.22 4.20 2.49
CA PRO A 95 -8.24 5.05 3.08
C PRO A 95 -7.68 6.46 3.32
N ILE A 96 -8.51 7.49 3.10
CA ILE A 96 -8.16 8.87 3.41
C ILE A 96 -8.27 9.07 4.93
N TRP A 97 -7.25 9.68 5.53
CA TRP A 97 -7.17 9.87 6.99
C TRP A 97 -8.39 10.61 7.55
N GLU A 98 -8.80 11.71 6.90
CA GLU A 98 -9.97 12.49 7.32
C GLU A 98 -11.25 11.65 7.30
N GLU A 99 -11.47 10.86 6.25
CA GLU A 99 -12.61 9.95 6.14
C GLU A 99 -12.59 8.84 7.19
N LEU A 100 -11.40 8.32 7.52
CA LEU A 100 -11.24 7.33 8.60
C LEU A 100 -11.60 7.92 9.96
N VAL A 101 -11.08 9.10 10.27
CA VAL A 101 -11.34 9.78 11.53
C VAL A 101 -12.83 10.07 11.68
N GLN A 102 -13.47 10.58 10.62
CA GLN A 102 -14.89 10.88 10.62
C GLN A 102 -15.74 9.62 10.86
N ARG A 103 -15.51 8.56 10.06
CA ARG A 103 -16.20 7.28 10.24
C ARG A 103 -16.00 6.72 11.65
N ARG A 104 -14.80 6.82 12.21
CA ARG A 104 -14.53 6.33 13.56
C ARG A 104 -15.25 7.14 14.63
N ALA A 105 -15.35 8.45 14.47
CA ALA A 105 -16.11 9.32 15.37
C ALA A 105 -17.60 8.97 15.34
N GLU A 106 -18.17 8.74 14.15
CA GLU A 106 -19.56 8.33 13.97
C GLU A 106 -19.85 6.96 14.61
N GLU A 107 -18.96 5.98 14.43
CA GLU A 107 -19.06 4.67 15.08
C GLU A 107 -19.09 4.77 16.62
N LEU A 108 -18.19 5.58 17.20
CA LEU A 108 -18.11 5.77 18.65
C LEU A 108 -19.39 6.43 19.19
N HIS A 109 -19.92 7.43 18.48
CA HIS A 109 -21.18 8.07 18.82
C HIS A 109 -22.35 7.06 18.80
N ASN A 110 -22.42 6.21 17.77
CA ASN A 110 -23.45 5.19 17.63
C ASN A 110 -23.36 4.08 18.71
N ILE A 111 -22.14 3.74 19.17
CA ILE A 111 -21.95 2.80 20.29
C ILE A 111 -22.44 3.42 21.61
N GLN A 112 -22.14 4.70 21.86
CA GLN A 112 -22.55 5.40 23.08
C GLN A 112 -24.04 5.74 23.13
N SER A 113 -24.69 5.79 21.95
CA SER A 113 -26.12 6.11 21.81
C SER A 113 -27.03 4.88 21.85
N LYS A 114 -26.47 3.66 21.89
CA LYS A 114 -27.26 2.44 22.12
C LYS A 114 -27.63 2.33 23.61
N PRO A 115 -28.92 2.13 23.95
CA PRO A 115 -29.39 1.98 25.32
C PRO A 115 -28.87 0.73 26.01
#